data_AF-A0A9E3BEU7-F1
#
_entry.id   AF-A0A9E3BEU7-F1
#
_cell.length_a   1.000
_cell.length_b   1.000
_cell.length_c   1.000
_cell.angle_alpha   90.00
_cell.angle_beta   90.00
_cell.angle_gamma   90.00
#
_symmetry.space_group_name_H-M   'P 1'
#
loop_
_entity.id
_entity.type
_entity.pdbx_description
1 polymer ?
#
loop_
_entity_poly.entity_id
_entity_poly.type
_entity_poly.pdbx_seq_one_letter_code
_entity_poly.pdbx_strand_id
1 'polypeptide(L)' 'PISLALEFTGTSPGMGRDAVAGFAASVMLNRKDFGVDINMPMETGGVVLGDKVAVTLDIEALKSA' A
#
# COMPACT_ATOMS: atom_id res chain seq x y z
N PRO A 1 -1.14 -5.86 13.28
CA PRO A 1 -1.87 -4.70 12.73
C PRO A 1 -0.85 -3.73 12.12
N ILE A 2 -1.11 -3.18 10.92
CA ILE A 2 -0.23 -2.21 10.26
C ILE A 2 -0.81 -0.80 10.44
N SER A 3 0.03 0.17 10.79
CA SER A 3 -0.35 1.59 10.80
C SER A 3 0.02 2.23 9.48
N LEU A 4 -0.92 2.94 8.86
CA LEU A 4 -0.71 3.68 7.62
C LEU A 4 -0.69 5.17 7.92
N ALA A 5 0.38 5.85 7.53
CA ALA A 5 0.42 7.31 7.53
C ALA A 5 -0.29 7.80 6.26
N LEU A 6 -1.47 8.36 6.41
CA LEU A 6 -2.23 8.93 5.29
C LEU A 6 -1.83 10.39 5.08
N GLU A 7 -1.59 10.75 3.83
CA GLU A 7 -1.43 12.12 3.36
C GLU A 7 -2.70 12.54 2.63
N PHE A 8 -3.31 13.65 3.04
CA PHE A 8 -4.45 14.22 2.33
C PHE A 8 -3.97 15.03 1.14
N THR A 9 -4.41 14.65 -0.06
CA THR A 9 -3.94 15.24 -1.33
C THR A 9 -4.90 16.29 -1.88
N GLY A 10 -6.10 16.44 -1.31
CA GLY A 10 -7.06 17.48 -1.66
C GLY A 10 -8.48 16.96 -1.86
N THR A 11 -9.39 17.86 -2.22
CA THR A 11 -10.76 17.50 -2.65
C THR A 11 -11.02 17.98 -4.07
N SER A 12 -11.78 17.19 -4.83
CA SER A 12 -12.20 17.50 -6.20
C SER A 12 -13.72 17.41 -6.31
N PRO A 13 -14.39 18.20 -7.17
CA PRO A 13 -15.84 18.12 -7.37
C PRO A 13 -16.35 16.76 -7.87
N GLY A 14 -15.46 15.83 -8.22
CA GLY A 14 -15.81 14.54 -8.83
C GLY A 14 -16.29 14.72 -10.26
N MET A 15 -15.90 13.83 -11.18
CA MET A 15 -16.42 13.89 -12.55
C MET A 15 -17.88 13.39 -12.58
N GLY A 16 -18.84 14.30 -12.41
CA GLY A 16 -20.27 14.02 -12.49
C GLY A 16 -20.87 13.29 -11.27
N ARG A 17 -20.22 13.39 -10.11
CA ARG A 17 -20.65 12.80 -8.83
C ARG A 17 -20.43 13.81 -7.70
N ASP A 18 -20.74 13.43 -6.47
CA ASP A 18 -20.41 14.24 -5.29
C ASP A 18 -18.89 14.46 -5.16
N ALA A 19 -18.53 15.51 -4.42
CA ALA A 19 -17.14 15.84 -4.17
C ALA A 19 -16.39 14.65 -3.53
N VAL A 20 -15.18 14.42 -4.02
CA VAL A 20 -14.27 13.36 -3.58
C VAL A 20 -13.09 13.95 -2.81
N ALA A 21 -12.56 13.17 -1.88
CA ALA A 21 -11.31 13.46 -1.16
C ALA A 21 -10.22 12.46 -1.56
N GLY A 22 -9.04 12.98 -1.88
CA GLY A 22 -7.86 12.20 -2.21
C GLY A 22 -6.98 11.97 -0.99
N PHE A 23 -6.46 10.74 -0.86
CA PHE A 23 -5.44 10.40 0.12
C PHE A 23 -4.35 9.53 -0.53
N ALA A 24 -3.12 9.69 -0.08
CA ALA A 24 -2.01 8.83 -0.44
C ALA A 24 -1.43 8.16 0.81
N ALA A 25 -0.88 6.96 0.66
CA ALA A 25 -0.16 6.29 1.74
C ALA A 25 0.95 5.41 1.17
N SER A 26 2.00 5.21 1.94
CA SER A 26 3.05 4.25 1.61
C SER A 26 3.54 3.54 2.86
N VAL A 27 3.77 2.24 2.74
CA VAL A 27 4.30 1.42 3.84
C VAL A 27 5.22 0.33 3.29
N MET A 28 6.25 0.02 4.07
CA MET A 28 7.14 -1.12 3.82
C MET A 28 6.76 -2.25 4.77
N LEU A 29 6.45 -3.42 4.22
CA LEU A 29 6.03 -4.60 4.96
C LEU A 29 7.08 -5.71 4.86
N ASN A 30 7.12 -6.60 5.85
CA ASN A 30 7.84 -7.87 5.72
C ASN A 30 6.83 -8.97 5.34
N ARG A 31 7.05 -9.66 4.22
CA ARG A 31 6.16 -10.73 3.75
C ARG A 31 5.99 -11.87 4.76
N LYS A 32 7.01 -12.12 5.60
CA LYS A 32 7.01 -13.19 6.61
C LYS A 32 6.01 -12.91 7.74
N ASP A 33 5.74 -11.64 8.04
CA ASP A 33 4.73 -11.24 9.04
C ASP A 33 3.31 -11.65 8.60
N PHE A 34 3.12 -11.98 7.32
CA PHE A 34 1.87 -12.42 6.72
C PHE A 34 1.87 -13.91 6.35
N GLY A 35 2.84 -14.69 6.85
CA GLY A 35 2.96 -16.13 6.60
C GLY A 35 3.45 -16.50 5.19
N VAL A 36 4.00 -15.54 4.45
CA VAL A 36 4.62 -15.79 3.14
C VAL A 36 6.08 -16.16 3.35
N ASP A 37 6.34 -17.42 3.70
CA ASP A 37 7.66 -17.93 4.11
C ASP A 37 8.42 -18.69 3.01
N ILE A 38 8.00 -18.56 1.75
CA ILE A 38 8.67 -19.20 0.62
C ILE A 38 10.11 -18.70 0.55
N ASN A 39 11.06 -19.59 0.80
CA ASN A 39 12.49 -19.31 0.73
C ASN A 39 13.09 -20.18 -0.35
N MET A 40 13.41 -19.56 -1.49
CA MET A 40 14.18 -20.19 -2.57
C MET A 40 15.56 -19.53 -2.59
N PRO A 41 16.60 -20.20 -2.07
CA PRO A 41 17.97 -19.71 -2.14
C PRO A 41 18.52 -19.81 -3.58
N MET A 42 19.41 -18.91 -3.96
CA MET A 42 20.10 -18.96 -5.26
C MET A 42 21.44 -19.70 -5.15
N GLU A 43 21.84 -20.41 -6.21
CA GLU A 43 23.10 -21.19 -6.25
C GLU A 43 24.36 -20.32 -6.09
N THR A 44 24.29 -19.04 -6.47
CA THR A 44 25.39 -18.06 -6.37
C THR A 44 25.37 -17.24 -5.07
N GLY A 45 24.51 -17.60 -4.12
CA GLY A 45 24.28 -16.84 -2.89
C GLY A 45 23.21 -15.75 -3.07
N GLY A 46 22.44 -15.50 -2.01
CA GLY A 46 21.27 -14.62 -2.03
C GLY A 46 19.94 -15.38 -2.05
N VAL A 47 18.85 -14.62 -2.12
CA VAL A 47 17.47 -15.14 -2.09
C VAL A 47 16.72 -14.72 -3.35
N VAL A 48 15.92 -15.64 -3.90
CA VAL A 48 15.08 -15.38 -5.07
C VAL A 48 13.97 -14.36 -4.77
N LEU A 49 13.53 -14.29 -3.50
CA LEU A 49 12.47 -13.41 -3.06
C LEU A 49 12.92 -12.59 -1.85
N GLY A 50 12.91 -11.27 -2.01
CA GLY A 50 13.20 -10.33 -0.93
C GLY A 50 12.10 -10.35 0.15
N ASP A 51 12.49 -10.02 1.38
CA ASP A 51 11.55 -9.98 2.51
C ASP A 51 10.69 -8.71 2.52
N LYS A 52 11.21 -7.60 1.98
CA LYS A 52 10.56 -6.28 1.98
C LYS A 52 9.57 -6.15 0.82
N VAL A 53 8.37 -5.72 1.14
CA VAL A 53 7.30 -5.41 0.18
C VAL A 53 6.92 -3.95 0.33
N ALA A 54 7.10 -3.17 -0.74
CA ALA A 54 6.62 -1.80 -0.81
C ALA A 54 5.15 -1.79 -1.22
N VAL A 55 4.30 -1.13 -0.43
CA VAL A 55 2.88 -0.95 -0.73
C VAL A 55 2.59 0.53 -0.81
N THR A 56 2.05 0.96 -1.95
CA THR A 56 1.60 2.32 -2.22
C THR A 56 0.10 2.32 -2.40
N LEU A 57 -0.59 3.25 -1.75
CA LEU A 57 -2.04 3.40 -1.84
C LEU A 57 -2.35 4.81 -2.36
N ASP A 58 -3.12 4.86 -3.45
CA ASP A 58 -3.79 6.06 -3.93
C ASP A 58 -5.29 5.86 -3.72
N ILE A 59 -5.90 6.71 -2.91
CA ILE A 59 -7.25 6.52 -2.38
C ILE A 59 -8.11 7.70 -2.80
N GLU A 60 -9.26 7.40 -3.39
CA GLU A 60 -10.35 8.35 -3.61
C GLU A 60 -11.54 7.95 -2.74
N ALA A 61 -11.98 8.86 -1.88
CA ALA A 61 -13.09 8.65 -0.96
C ALA A 61 -14.27 9.57 -1.31
N LEU A 62 -15.46 8.98 -1.41
CA LEU A 62 -16.72 9.72 -1.46
C LEU A 62 -17.22 10.00 -0.05
N LYS A 63 -17.84 11.17 0.15
CA LYS A 63 -18.53 11.45 1.40
C LYS A 63 -19.70 10.47 1.57
N SER A 64 -19.72 9.72 2.65
CA SER A 64 -20.86 8.87 3.01
C SER A 64 -22.05 9.74 3.44
N ALA A 65 -23.25 9.37 3.00
CA ALA A 65 -24.50 10.09 3.26
C ALA A 65 -24.97 9.96 4.71
#